data_AF-A0AAW0PYF6-F1
#
_entry.id   AF-A0AAW0PYF6-F1
#
_cell.length_a   1.000
_cell.length_b   1.000
_cell.length_c   1.000
_cell.angle_alpha   90.00
_cell.angle_beta   90.00
_cell.angle_gamma   90.00
#
_symmetry.space_group_name_H-M   'P 1'
#
loop_
_entity.id
_entity.type
_entity.pdbx_description
1 polymer ?
#
loop_
_entity_poly.entity_id
_entity_poly.type
_entity_poly.pdbx_seq_one_letter_code
_entity_poly.pdbx_strand_id
1 'polypeptide(L)'
;MGEGHSSVLFHSESRWLSRGKVLSRVFELREQIRIFLEEQHMFELASKFNDEKFVMRLAYLSDLFSKLNELNLHLQGKDKHLPHLVDTINSFIRKLEMWAKRVERGNIDTFENLSEFVQSYQLDATSVIGCIKNHISSLKDVLMKYFPEDSAQYDWVRNPFQAQPPLDLTPADEEQFIDLTSDSNLRLTLASKTLSEFWIGVSKEYPAIGGKALNILLPFATSYLCEAGFSAVTCIRTKASAVNPAAGDLFRG
;
A
#
# COMPACT_ATOMS: atom_id res chain seq x y z
N MET A 1 12.79 13.19 -31.15
CA MET A 1 13.78 13.59 -30.12
C MET A 1 13.40 12.87 -28.85
N GLY A 2 14.35 12.17 -28.23
CA GLY A 2 14.09 11.07 -27.31
C GLY A 2 13.64 11.50 -25.91
N GLU A 3 12.51 10.95 -25.47
CA GLU A 3 12.12 10.97 -24.07
C GLU A 3 12.93 9.93 -23.29
N GLY A 4 13.43 10.33 -22.13
CA GLY A 4 14.45 9.63 -21.32
C GLY A 4 14.00 8.35 -20.62
N HIS A 5 13.23 7.48 -21.27
CA HIS A 5 12.81 6.20 -20.72
C HIS A 5 13.45 5.05 -21.52
N SER A 6 14.66 4.66 -21.13
CA SER A 6 15.47 3.63 -21.81
C SER A 6 15.22 2.19 -21.32
N SER A 7 14.18 1.94 -20.51
CA SER A 7 13.95 0.61 -19.93
C SER A 7 12.48 0.18 -20.00
N VAL A 8 12.25 -1.01 -20.56
CA VAL A 8 10.97 -1.73 -20.51
C VAL A 8 10.70 -2.17 -19.07
N LEU A 9 9.55 -1.79 -18.51
CA LEU A 9 9.12 -2.27 -17.19
C LEU A 9 8.85 -3.77 -17.29
N PHE A 10 9.70 -4.59 -16.66
CA PHE A 10 9.47 -6.02 -16.55
C PHE A 10 8.16 -6.28 -15.80
N HIS A 11 7.21 -6.93 -16.49
CA HIS A 11 5.96 -7.38 -15.94
C HIS A 11 6.21 -8.67 -15.12
N SER A 12 6.42 -8.55 -13.80
CA SER A 12 6.33 -9.71 -12.91
C SER A 12 4.90 -9.85 -12.41
N GLU A 13 4.32 -11.05 -12.47
CA GLU A 13 2.93 -11.34 -12.07
C GLU A 13 2.63 -11.01 -10.60
N SER A 14 3.65 -10.83 -9.76
CA SER A 14 3.52 -10.30 -8.42
C SER A 14 3.70 -8.78 -8.39
N ARG A 15 2.70 -8.12 -7.79
CA ARG A 15 2.61 -6.71 -7.31
C ARG A 15 1.81 -5.78 -8.23
N TRP A 16 0.59 -5.48 -7.81
CA TRP A 16 -0.26 -4.40 -8.31
C TRP A 16 0.43 -3.02 -8.41
N LEU A 17 1.55 -2.79 -7.71
CA LEU A 17 2.40 -1.60 -7.89
C LEU A 17 2.93 -1.46 -9.33
N SER A 18 3.23 -2.58 -10.01
CA SER A 18 3.64 -2.55 -11.42
C SER A 18 2.48 -2.07 -12.31
N ARG A 19 1.25 -2.51 -12.01
CA ARG A 19 0.04 -2.10 -12.73
C ARG A 19 -0.28 -0.62 -12.54
N GLY A 20 -0.08 -0.08 -11.34
CA GLY A 20 -0.21 1.36 -11.09
C GLY A 20 0.79 2.18 -11.91
N LYS A 21 2.07 1.76 -11.92
CA LYS A 21 3.11 2.41 -12.75
C LYS A 21 2.82 2.32 -14.25
N VAL A 22 2.26 1.20 -14.71
CA VAL A 22 1.82 1.05 -16.10
C VAL A 22 0.71 2.05 -16.43
N LEU A 23 -0.30 2.22 -15.58
CA LEU A 23 -1.36 3.21 -15.79
C LEU A 23 -0.82 4.64 -15.88
N SER A 24 0.07 5.03 -14.98
CA SER A 24 0.72 6.35 -15.04
C SER A 24 1.48 6.53 -16.34
N ARG A 25 2.25 5.51 -16.77
CA ARG A 25 3.01 5.60 -18.02
C ARG A 25 2.11 5.63 -19.26
N VAL A 26 0.99 4.91 -19.26
CA VAL A 26 -0.01 4.94 -20.33
C VAL A 26 -0.66 6.32 -20.42
N PHE A 27 -0.94 6.96 -19.28
CA PHE A 27 -1.48 8.31 -19.27
C PHE A 27 -0.47 9.36 -19.76
N GLU A 28 0.79 9.26 -19.34
CA GLU A 28 1.89 10.13 -19.80
C GLU A 28 2.10 10.01 -21.31
N LEU A 29 2.17 8.78 -21.83
CA LEU A 29 2.46 8.49 -23.24
C LEU A 29 1.22 8.39 -24.14
N ARG A 30 0.06 8.88 -23.68
CA ARG A 30 -1.23 8.66 -24.35
C ARG A 30 -1.24 9.06 -25.83
N GLU A 31 -0.55 10.15 -26.19
CA GLU A 31 -0.47 10.61 -27.58
C GLU A 31 0.41 9.70 -28.45
N GLN A 32 1.56 9.30 -27.93
CA GLN A 32 2.49 8.41 -28.60
C GLN A 32 1.86 7.01 -28.76
N ILE A 33 1.15 6.54 -27.74
CA ILE A 33 0.38 5.29 -27.79
C ILE A 33 -0.71 5.40 -28.86
N ARG A 34 -1.47 6.50 -28.90
CA ARG A 34 -2.48 6.72 -29.95
C ARG A 34 -1.88 6.62 -31.35
N ILE A 35 -0.81 7.38 -31.63
CA ILE A 35 -0.13 7.39 -32.93
C ILE A 35 0.35 5.98 -33.30
N PHE A 36 1.01 5.29 -32.37
CA PHE A 36 1.46 3.91 -32.58
C PHE A 36 0.30 2.97 -32.92
N LEU A 37 -0.83 3.07 -32.22
CA LEU A 37 -2.01 2.23 -32.49
C LEU A 37 -2.60 2.50 -33.88
N GLU A 38 -2.60 3.76 -34.35
CA GLU A 38 -3.02 4.13 -35.70
C GLU A 38 -2.10 3.53 -36.77
N GLU A 39 -0.79 3.59 -36.56
CA GLU A 39 0.21 2.97 -37.45
C GLU A 39 0.07 1.45 -37.52
N GLN A 40 -0.35 0.80 -36.42
CA GLN A 40 -0.64 -0.63 -36.37
C GLN A 40 -2.06 -0.99 -36.85
N HIS A 41 -2.80 -0.05 -37.45
CA HIS A 41 -4.18 -0.24 -37.91
C HIS A 41 -5.19 -0.65 -36.82
N MET A 42 -4.89 -0.36 -35.54
CA MET A 42 -5.76 -0.63 -34.39
C MET A 42 -6.66 0.58 -34.08
N PHE A 43 -7.42 1.02 -35.09
CA PHE A 43 -8.17 2.28 -35.03
C PHE A 43 -9.21 2.34 -33.90
N GLU A 44 -9.86 1.23 -33.57
CA GLU A 44 -10.83 1.23 -32.47
C GLU A 44 -10.19 1.54 -31.12
N LEU A 45 -8.99 1.01 -30.85
CA LEU A 45 -8.27 1.26 -29.60
C LEU A 45 -7.66 2.67 -29.61
N ALA A 46 -7.10 3.11 -30.74
CA ALA A 46 -6.59 4.47 -30.92
C ALA A 46 -7.68 5.51 -30.67
N SER A 47 -8.90 5.26 -31.16
CA SER A 47 -10.04 6.18 -31.01
C SER A 47 -10.41 6.45 -29.55
N LYS A 48 -10.11 5.53 -28.62
CA LYS A 48 -10.33 5.74 -27.19
C LYS A 48 -9.53 6.90 -26.63
N PHE A 49 -8.32 7.13 -27.15
CA PHE A 49 -7.48 8.25 -26.72
C PHE A 49 -7.95 9.61 -27.26
N ASN A 50 -8.89 9.63 -28.21
CA ASN A 50 -9.60 10.84 -28.64
C ASN A 50 -10.90 11.08 -27.85
N ASP A 51 -11.36 10.10 -27.05
CA ASP A 51 -12.53 10.26 -26.17
C ASP A 51 -12.12 10.91 -24.85
N GLU A 52 -12.47 12.18 -24.69
CA GLU A 52 -12.20 12.98 -23.49
C GLU A 52 -12.66 12.29 -22.20
N LYS A 53 -13.81 11.59 -22.22
CA LYS A 53 -14.32 10.89 -21.02
C LYS A 53 -13.45 9.69 -20.68
N PHE A 54 -12.95 9.00 -21.69
CA PHE A 54 -12.01 7.90 -21.48
C PHE A 54 -10.70 8.41 -20.89
N VAL A 55 -10.12 9.47 -21.46
CA VAL A 55 -8.84 10.02 -20.99
C VAL A 55 -8.96 10.62 -19.58
N MET A 56 -10.07 11.29 -19.25
CA MET A 56 -10.35 11.73 -17.88
C MET A 56 -10.43 10.56 -16.88
N ARG A 57 -11.10 9.46 -17.24
CA ARG A 57 -11.15 8.25 -16.39
C ARG A 57 -9.77 7.62 -16.23
N LEU A 58 -8.96 7.59 -17.29
CA LEU A 58 -7.60 7.11 -17.25
C LEU A 58 -6.71 7.98 -16.34
N ALA A 59 -6.83 9.30 -16.42
CA ALA A 59 -6.12 10.26 -15.56
C ALA A 59 -6.43 10.01 -14.08
N TYR A 60 -7.72 9.91 -13.74
CA TYR A 60 -8.19 9.56 -12.40
C TYR A 60 -7.61 8.22 -11.92
N LEU A 61 -7.63 7.19 -12.76
CA LEU A 61 -7.08 5.88 -12.39
C LEU A 61 -5.56 5.96 -12.15
N SER A 62 -4.81 6.71 -12.97
CA SER A 62 -3.39 6.97 -12.71
C SER A 62 -3.17 7.58 -11.33
N ASP A 63 -3.93 8.62 -10.98
CA ASP A 63 -3.82 9.28 -9.67
C ASP A 63 -4.20 8.35 -8.51
N LEU A 64 -5.32 7.63 -8.62
CA LEU A 64 -5.78 6.73 -7.57
C LEU A 64 -4.80 5.58 -7.34
N PHE A 65 -4.27 4.98 -8.41
CA PHE A 65 -3.27 3.92 -8.29
C PHE A 65 -1.95 4.43 -7.71
N SER A 66 -1.58 5.69 -7.97
CA SER A 66 -0.43 6.32 -7.33
C SER A 66 -0.64 6.44 -5.82
N LYS A 67 -1.82 6.90 -5.39
CA LYS A 67 -2.19 6.98 -3.96
C LYS A 67 -2.29 5.62 -3.29
N LEU A 68 -2.77 4.59 -4.00
CA LEU A 68 -2.71 3.21 -3.52
C LEU A 68 -1.25 2.77 -3.38
N ASN A 69 -0.39 3.02 -4.37
CA ASN A 69 1.03 2.67 -4.28
C ASN A 69 1.71 3.32 -3.07
N GLU A 70 1.39 4.59 -2.77
CA GLU A 70 1.81 5.23 -1.52
C GLU A 70 1.31 4.49 -0.29
N LEU A 71 0.01 4.14 -0.21
CA LEU A 71 -0.53 3.34 0.88
C LEU A 71 0.28 2.04 1.06
N ASN A 72 0.58 1.33 -0.03
CA ASN A 72 1.37 0.12 0.03
C ASN A 72 2.74 0.37 0.66
N LEU A 73 3.45 1.40 0.19
CA LEU A 73 4.77 1.74 0.72
C LEU A 73 4.72 2.05 2.21
N HIS A 74 3.64 2.69 2.70
CA HIS A 74 3.45 2.94 4.14
C HIS A 74 3.18 1.68 4.97
N LEU A 75 2.56 0.67 4.36
CA LEU A 75 2.31 -0.65 4.95
C LEU A 75 3.55 -1.56 4.91
N GLN A 76 4.53 -1.22 4.08
CA GLN A 76 5.81 -1.92 3.98
C GLN A 76 6.84 -1.30 4.94
N GLY A 77 7.86 -2.10 5.29
CA GLY A 77 8.96 -1.67 6.15
C GLY A 77 9.16 -2.56 7.38
N LYS A 78 10.22 -2.25 8.13
CA LYS A 78 10.50 -2.89 9.43
C LYS A 78 9.56 -2.31 10.49
N ASP A 79 9.25 -3.11 11.52
CA ASP A 79 8.43 -2.72 12.67
C ASP A 79 7.01 -2.23 12.33
N LYS A 80 6.48 -2.69 11.19
CA LYS A 80 5.09 -2.47 10.74
C LYS A 80 4.21 -3.61 11.22
N HIS A 81 3.67 -3.44 12.41
CA HIS A 81 2.78 -4.41 13.05
C HIS A 81 1.30 -4.16 12.72
N LEU A 82 0.46 -5.16 13.00
CA LEU A 82 -0.98 -5.11 12.79
C LEU A 82 -1.66 -3.82 13.30
N PRO A 83 -1.30 -3.26 14.49
CA PRO A 83 -1.91 -2.02 14.96
C PRO A 83 -1.60 -0.82 14.05
N HIS A 84 -0.38 -0.73 13.52
CA HIS A 84 0.00 0.34 12.59
C HIS A 84 -0.70 0.19 11.24
N LEU A 85 -0.88 -1.05 10.79
CA LEU A 85 -1.60 -1.36 9.55
C LEU A 85 -3.05 -0.88 9.65
N VAL A 86 -3.74 -1.19 10.75
CA VAL A 86 -5.14 -0.77 10.94
C VAL A 86 -5.26 0.75 10.94
N ASP A 87 -4.40 1.47 11.65
CA ASP A 87 -4.42 2.94 11.62
C ASP A 87 -4.18 3.51 10.22
N THR A 88 -3.22 2.93 9.49
CA THR A 88 -2.85 3.38 8.14
C THR A 88 -4.01 3.17 7.16
N ILE A 89 -4.66 2.02 7.23
CA ILE A 89 -5.82 1.69 6.38
C ILE A 89 -7.04 2.53 6.77
N ASN A 90 -7.33 2.69 8.06
CA ASN A 90 -8.42 3.54 8.55
C ASN A 90 -8.22 4.99 8.11
N SER A 91 -6.98 5.50 8.18
CA SER A 91 -6.63 6.82 7.66
C SER A 91 -6.88 6.92 6.15
N PHE A 92 -6.52 5.89 5.38
CA PHE A 92 -6.80 5.85 3.94
C PHE A 92 -8.29 5.78 3.60
N ILE A 93 -9.08 5.00 4.35
CA ILE A 93 -10.54 4.94 4.22
C ILE A 93 -11.17 6.33 4.46
N ARG A 94 -10.71 7.05 5.48
CA ARG A 94 -11.14 8.43 5.76
C ARG A 94 -10.76 9.39 4.63
N LYS A 95 -9.59 9.21 4.02
CA LYS A 95 -9.16 9.97 2.83
C LYS A 95 -10.07 9.67 1.63
N LEU A 96 -10.40 8.40 1.35
CA LEU A 96 -11.34 8.03 0.29
C LEU A 96 -12.70 8.72 0.48
N GLU A 97 -13.25 8.70 1.69
CA GLU A 97 -14.50 9.39 1.99
C GLU A 97 -14.41 10.91 1.75
N MET A 98 -13.30 11.53 2.17
CA MET A 98 -13.05 12.93 1.90
C MET A 98 -12.99 13.20 0.38
N TRP A 99 -12.26 12.37 -0.39
CA TRP A 99 -12.12 12.52 -1.84
C TRP A 99 -13.46 12.38 -2.56
N ALA A 100 -14.29 11.41 -2.16
CA ALA A 100 -15.65 11.25 -2.71
C ALA A 100 -16.51 12.51 -2.50
N LYS A 101 -16.48 13.10 -1.29
CA LYS A 101 -17.20 14.34 -0.97
C LYS A 101 -16.68 15.55 -1.76
N ARG A 102 -15.38 15.61 -2.06
CA ARG A 102 -14.79 16.68 -2.88
C ARG A 102 -15.22 16.57 -4.34
N VAL A 103 -15.10 15.36 -4.91
CA VAL A 103 -15.50 15.08 -6.29
C VAL A 103 -16.97 15.37 -6.51
N GLU A 104 -17.84 15.03 -5.56
CA GLU A 104 -19.27 15.35 -5.60
C GLU A 104 -19.57 16.85 -5.68
N ARG A 105 -18.69 17.69 -5.13
CA ARG A 105 -18.78 19.16 -5.20
C ARG A 105 -18.11 19.75 -6.45
N GLY A 106 -17.70 18.90 -7.40
CA GLY A 106 -16.96 19.32 -8.58
C GLY A 106 -15.49 19.62 -8.33
N ASN A 107 -14.96 19.38 -7.11
CA ASN A 107 -13.56 19.60 -6.82
C ASN A 107 -12.74 18.33 -7.08
N ILE A 108 -11.92 18.37 -8.12
CA ILE A 108 -11.03 17.29 -8.59
C ILE A 108 -9.56 17.50 -8.23
N ASP A 109 -9.21 18.54 -7.47
CA ASP A 109 -7.82 18.92 -7.16
C ASP A 109 -6.98 17.84 -6.47
N THR A 110 -7.65 16.89 -5.85
CA THR A 110 -7.05 15.72 -5.22
C THR A 110 -6.37 14.78 -6.23
N PHE A 111 -6.83 14.82 -7.48
CA PHE A 111 -6.41 13.99 -8.59
C PHE A 111 -5.67 14.87 -9.59
N GLU A 112 -4.34 14.95 -9.43
CA GLU A 112 -3.47 15.90 -10.13
C GLU A 112 -3.51 15.70 -11.66
N ASN A 113 -3.34 14.47 -12.15
CA ASN A 113 -3.41 14.17 -13.57
C ASN A 113 -4.78 14.53 -14.15
N LEU A 114 -5.86 14.21 -13.44
CA LEU A 114 -7.21 14.57 -13.87
C LEU A 114 -7.40 16.09 -13.92
N SER A 115 -7.00 16.79 -12.85
CA SER A 115 -7.10 18.24 -12.72
C SER A 115 -6.32 18.95 -13.83
N GLU A 116 -5.07 18.56 -14.05
CA GLU A 116 -4.21 19.12 -15.09
C GLU A 116 -4.77 18.88 -16.48
N PHE A 117 -5.28 17.67 -16.77
CA PHE A 117 -5.89 17.36 -18.06
C PHE A 117 -7.14 18.21 -18.32
N VAL A 118 -8.04 18.30 -17.34
CA VAL A 118 -9.27 19.10 -17.46
C VAL A 118 -8.94 20.57 -17.70
N GLN A 119 -7.94 21.12 -17.00
CA GLN A 119 -7.51 22.51 -17.15
C GLN A 119 -6.83 22.78 -18.49
N SER A 120 -5.91 21.90 -18.91
CA SER A 120 -5.10 22.07 -20.12
C SER A 120 -5.94 22.06 -21.39
N TYR A 121 -7.00 21.26 -21.42
CA TYR A 121 -7.91 21.13 -22.55
C TYR A 121 -9.25 21.88 -22.37
N GLN A 122 -9.38 22.67 -21.28
CA GLN A 122 -10.58 23.44 -20.94
C GLN A 122 -11.88 22.60 -20.96
N LEU A 123 -11.82 21.41 -20.39
CA LEU A 123 -12.92 20.43 -20.38
C LEU A 123 -13.81 20.58 -19.13
N ASP A 124 -14.95 19.90 -19.15
CA ASP A 124 -15.83 19.73 -18.00
C ASP A 124 -15.81 18.30 -17.46
N ALA A 125 -15.39 18.15 -16.20
CA ALA A 125 -15.32 16.87 -15.50
C ALA A 125 -16.70 16.34 -15.06
N THR A 126 -17.77 17.12 -15.17
CA THR A 126 -19.12 16.76 -14.67
C THR A 126 -19.58 15.39 -15.18
N SER A 127 -19.24 15.05 -16.42
CA SER A 127 -19.60 13.77 -17.03
C SER A 127 -18.93 12.53 -16.42
N VAL A 128 -17.82 12.69 -15.68
CA VAL A 128 -17.09 11.59 -15.03
C VAL A 128 -17.21 11.57 -13.50
N ILE A 129 -17.67 12.66 -12.88
CA ILE A 129 -17.85 12.79 -11.41
C ILE A 129 -18.60 11.60 -10.81
N GLY A 130 -19.76 11.23 -11.39
CA GLY A 130 -20.57 10.13 -10.87
C GLY A 130 -19.85 8.78 -10.90
N CYS A 131 -19.09 8.52 -11.96
CA CYS A 131 -18.28 7.30 -12.08
C CYS A 131 -17.15 7.26 -11.06
N ILE A 132 -16.44 8.37 -10.89
CA ILE A 132 -15.34 8.50 -9.91
C ILE A 132 -15.87 8.29 -8.49
N LYS A 133 -16.95 9.00 -8.10
CA LYS A 133 -17.57 8.87 -6.79
C LYS A 133 -17.95 7.42 -6.50
N ASN A 134 -18.63 6.75 -7.42
CA ASN A 134 -19.05 5.36 -7.25
C ASN A 134 -17.84 4.44 -7.09
N HIS A 135 -16.78 4.62 -7.88
CA HIS A 135 -15.56 3.84 -7.75
C HIS A 135 -14.88 4.02 -6.38
N ILE A 136 -14.79 5.26 -5.88
CA ILE A 136 -14.21 5.54 -4.56
C ILE A 136 -15.05 4.87 -3.46
N SER A 137 -16.38 4.96 -3.53
CA SER A 137 -17.27 4.30 -2.56
C SER A 137 -17.10 2.79 -2.58
N SER A 138 -17.09 2.15 -3.75
CA SER A 138 -16.86 0.71 -3.85
C SER A 138 -15.49 0.29 -3.32
N LEU A 139 -14.44 1.07 -3.58
CA LEU A 139 -13.11 0.81 -3.03
C LEU A 139 -13.10 0.92 -1.50
N LYS A 140 -13.77 1.94 -0.93
CA LYS A 140 -13.97 2.08 0.51
C LYS A 140 -14.66 0.86 1.10
N ASP A 141 -15.77 0.41 0.50
CA ASP A 141 -16.54 -0.73 0.99
C ASP A 141 -15.70 -2.02 0.99
N VAL A 142 -14.90 -2.22 -0.06
CA VAL A 142 -13.96 -3.33 -0.15
C VAL A 142 -12.93 -3.27 0.98
N LEU A 143 -12.33 -2.10 1.24
CA LEU A 143 -11.35 -1.96 2.32
C LEU A 143 -11.98 -2.21 3.70
N MET A 144 -13.15 -1.65 3.97
CA MET A 144 -13.86 -1.87 5.24
C MET A 144 -14.25 -3.34 5.45
N LYS A 145 -14.56 -4.07 4.38
CA LYS A 145 -14.87 -5.51 4.45
C LYS A 145 -13.66 -6.34 4.90
N TYR A 146 -12.46 -6.01 4.44
CA TYR A 146 -11.25 -6.78 4.76
C TYR A 146 -10.50 -6.26 6.00
N PHE A 147 -10.71 -5.00 6.36
CA PHE A 147 -10.05 -4.33 7.48
C PHE A 147 -11.09 -3.61 8.35
N PRO A 148 -11.72 -4.32 9.31
CA PRO A 148 -12.67 -3.71 10.23
C PRO A 148 -12.00 -2.63 11.11
N GLU A 149 -12.79 -1.62 11.47
CA GLU A 149 -12.30 -0.35 12.04
C GLU A 149 -11.69 -0.43 13.46
N ASP A 150 -11.86 -1.54 14.17
CA ASP A 150 -11.49 -1.62 15.59
C ASP A 150 -9.97 -1.65 15.79
N SER A 151 -9.36 -0.46 15.82
CA SER A 151 -7.97 -0.28 16.22
C SER A 151 -7.77 -0.42 17.72
N ALA A 152 -8.84 -0.23 18.51
CA ALA A 152 -8.78 -0.20 19.97
C ALA A 152 -8.46 -1.58 20.55
N GLN A 153 -8.83 -2.66 19.86
CA GLN A 153 -8.45 -4.03 20.22
C GLN A 153 -6.93 -4.24 20.38
N TYR A 154 -6.11 -3.34 19.82
CA TYR A 154 -4.64 -3.42 19.88
C TYR A 154 -4.00 -2.42 20.84
N ASP A 155 -4.78 -1.58 21.52
CA ASP A 155 -4.21 -0.50 22.35
C ASP A 155 -3.40 -1.05 23.53
N TRP A 156 -3.80 -2.22 24.07
CA TRP A 156 -3.04 -2.91 25.11
C TRP A 156 -1.67 -3.41 24.64
N VAL A 157 -1.51 -3.67 23.34
CA VAL A 157 -0.19 -3.99 22.75
C VAL A 157 0.62 -2.70 22.58
N ARG A 158 0.01 -1.60 22.15
CA ARG A 158 0.69 -0.31 21.94
C ARG A 158 1.15 0.33 23.25
N ASN A 159 0.29 0.31 24.25
CA ASN A 159 0.53 0.89 25.57
C ASN A 159 -0.24 0.11 26.65
N PRO A 160 0.32 -1.02 27.14
CA PRO A 160 -0.34 -1.82 28.17
C PRO A 160 -0.61 -1.03 29.45
N PHE A 161 0.15 0.02 29.74
CA PHE A 161 0.06 0.81 30.97
C PHE A 161 -1.10 1.81 31.02
N GLN A 162 -1.79 2.04 29.90
CA GLN A 162 -2.93 2.98 29.80
C GLN A 162 -4.18 2.34 29.18
N ALA A 163 -4.03 1.22 28.50
CA ALA A 163 -5.14 0.53 27.85
C ALA A 163 -5.89 -0.39 28.84
N GLN A 164 -7.12 -0.74 28.47
CA GLN A 164 -7.87 -1.80 29.14
C GLN A 164 -7.29 -3.17 28.78
N PRO A 165 -7.39 -4.17 29.67
CA PRO A 165 -7.02 -5.54 29.32
C PRO A 165 -7.90 -6.06 28.17
N PRO A 166 -7.38 -6.98 27.34
CA PRO A 166 -8.19 -7.69 26.36
C PRO A 166 -9.39 -8.40 27.01
N LEU A 167 -10.53 -8.43 26.32
CA LEU A 167 -11.76 -9.04 26.85
C LEU A 167 -11.66 -10.58 27.01
N ASP A 168 -10.78 -11.23 26.23
CA ASP A 168 -10.68 -12.69 26.14
C ASP A 168 -9.41 -13.24 26.84
N LEU A 169 -9.10 -12.69 28.02
CA LEU A 169 -7.97 -13.16 28.84
C LEU A 169 -8.38 -14.35 29.74
N THR A 170 -7.44 -15.28 29.93
CA THR A 170 -7.54 -16.30 30.97
C THR A 170 -7.08 -15.73 32.31
N PRO A 171 -7.42 -16.32 33.47
CA PRO A 171 -6.96 -15.81 34.76
C PRO A 171 -5.43 -15.66 34.86
N ALA A 172 -4.67 -16.58 34.25
CA ALA A 172 -3.21 -16.49 34.20
C ALA A 172 -2.71 -15.33 33.33
N ASP A 173 -3.44 -14.98 32.26
CA ASP A 173 -3.11 -13.80 31.45
C ASP A 173 -3.43 -12.51 32.21
N GLU A 174 -4.55 -12.48 32.95
CA GLU A 174 -4.97 -11.32 33.75
C GLU A 174 -3.97 -11.02 34.88
N GLU A 175 -3.54 -12.05 35.63
CA GLU A 175 -2.51 -11.91 36.66
C GLU A 175 -1.22 -11.34 36.08
N GLN A 176 -0.73 -11.90 34.97
CA GLN A 176 0.47 -11.39 34.30
C GLN A 176 0.29 -9.98 33.75
N PHE A 177 -0.88 -9.63 33.24
CA PHE A 177 -1.16 -8.29 32.76
C PHE A 177 -1.19 -7.28 33.92
N ILE A 178 -1.75 -7.64 35.08
CA ILE A 178 -1.75 -6.79 36.29
C ILE A 178 -0.31 -6.57 36.78
N ASP A 179 0.50 -7.63 36.88
CA ASP A 179 1.89 -7.52 37.31
C ASP A 179 2.72 -6.67 36.34
N LEU A 180 2.60 -6.95 35.04
CA LEU A 180 3.25 -6.19 33.96
C LEU A 180 2.90 -4.69 34.04
N THR A 181 1.62 -4.36 34.17
CA THR A 181 1.15 -2.96 34.16
C THR A 181 1.47 -2.20 35.45
N SER A 182 1.78 -2.93 36.53
CA SER A 182 2.24 -2.38 37.81
C SER A 182 3.76 -2.16 37.85
N ASP A 183 4.53 -2.75 36.93
CA ASP A 183 5.99 -2.61 36.87
C ASP A 183 6.41 -1.24 36.29
N SER A 184 6.99 -0.40 37.15
CA SER A 184 7.47 0.93 36.79
C SER A 184 8.73 0.91 35.91
N ASN A 185 9.59 -0.10 36.04
CA ASN A 185 10.77 -0.26 35.20
C ASN A 185 10.34 -0.61 33.76
N LEU A 186 9.41 -1.54 33.60
CA LEU A 186 8.87 -1.89 32.28
C LEU A 186 8.21 -0.68 31.63
N ARG A 187 7.46 0.13 32.39
CA ARG A 187 6.88 1.39 31.92
C ARG A 187 7.94 2.36 31.38
N LEU A 188 9.05 2.52 32.08
CA LEU A 188 10.15 3.39 31.63
C LEU A 188 10.84 2.83 30.37
N THR A 189 11.04 1.51 30.30
CA THR A 189 11.72 0.89 29.16
C THR A 189 10.92 0.93 27.87
N LEU A 190 9.58 0.95 27.93
CA LEU A 190 8.71 1.03 26.75
C LEU A 190 9.07 2.22 25.85
N ALA A 191 9.38 3.38 26.44
CA ALA A 191 9.75 4.59 25.69
C ALA A 191 11.13 4.51 25.02
N SER A 192 11.99 3.59 25.47
CA SER A 192 13.38 3.46 25.00
C SER A 192 13.61 2.33 23.99
N LYS A 193 12.57 1.54 23.69
CA LYS A 193 12.64 0.33 22.85
C LYS A 193 11.63 0.39 21.72
N THR A 194 11.89 -0.35 20.64
CA THR A 194 10.83 -0.66 19.68
C THR A 194 9.75 -1.54 20.33
N LEU A 195 8.55 -1.54 19.76
CA LEU A 195 7.44 -2.34 20.27
C LEU A 195 7.78 -3.85 20.29
N SER A 196 8.47 -4.33 19.25
CA SER A 196 8.96 -5.71 19.18
C SER A 196 9.96 -6.03 20.29
N GLU A 197 10.98 -5.19 20.48
CA GLU A 197 12.01 -5.41 21.51
C GLU A 197 11.42 -5.37 22.92
N PHE A 198 10.45 -4.50 23.17
CA PHE A 198 9.72 -4.44 24.43
C PHE A 198 8.99 -5.76 24.69
N TRP A 199 8.13 -6.20 23.76
CA TRP A 199 7.32 -7.41 23.96
C TRP A 199 8.15 -8.71 23.94
N ILE A 200 9.29 -8.75 23.23
CA ILE A 200 10.25 -9.85 23.33
C ILE A 200 10.85 -9.91 24.74
N GLY A 201 11.15 -8.76 25.37
CA GLY A 201 11.58 -8.70 26.76
C GLY A 201 10.49 -9.20 27.71
N VAL A 202 9.29 -8.63 27.61
CA VAL A 202 8.12 -8.99 28.42
C VAL A 202 7.83 -10.49 28.32
N SER A 203 7.91 -11.10 27.14
CA SER A 203 7.63 -12.54 26.95
C SER A 203 8.55 -13.49 27.74
N LYS A 204 9.71 -13.01 28.22
CA LYS A 204 10.62 -13.81 29.05
C LYS A 204 10.17 -13.87 30.50
N GLU A 205 9.59 -12.80 31.00
CA GLU A 205 9.14 -12.65 32.39
C GLU A 205 7.65 -12.98 32.53
N TYR A 206 6.85 -12.60 31.54
CA TYR A 206 5.40 -12.76 31.46
C TYR A 206 5.02 -13.49 30.15
N PRO A 207 5.26 -14.81 30.06
CA PRO A 207 5.16 -15.56 28.80
C PRO A 207 3.72 -15.69 28.26
N ALA A 208 2.70 -15.69 29.12
CA ALA A 208 1.32 -15.86 28.68
C ALA A 208 0.82 -14.61 27.94
N ILE A 209 0.94 -13.44 28.58
CA ILE A 209 0.54 -12.18 27.98
C ILE A 209 1.51 -11.73 26.88
N GLY A 210 2.81 -11.95 27.08
CA GLY A 210 3.84 -11.64 26.09
C GLY A 210 3.68 -12.46 24.81
N GLY A 211 3.31 -13.74 24.92
CA GLY A 211 3.00 -14.59 23.78
C GLY A 211 1.81 -14.06 22.96
N LYS A 212 0.74 -13.62 23.62
CA LYS A 212 -0.43 -13.01 22.94
C LYS A 212 -0.07 -11.72 22.21
N ALA A 213 0.72 -10.85 22.84
CA ALA A 213 1.17 -9.61 22.22
C ALA A 213 2.06 -9.90 21.00
N LEU A 214 3.00 -10.84 21.12
CA LEU A 214 3.85 -11.25 20.01
C LEU A 214 3.03 -11.83 18.85
N ASN A 215 1.97 -12.60 19.11
CA ASN A 215 1.07 -13.08 18.05
C ASN A 215 0.37 -11.95 17.27
N ILE A 216 0.22 -10.76 17.85
CA ILE A 216 -0.30 -9.56 17.16
C ILE A 216 0.81 -8.85 16.38
N LEU A 217 2.05 -8.90 16.85
CA LEU A 217 3.20 -8.23 16.24
C LEU A 217 3.88 -9.06 15.14
N LEU A 218 3.79 -10.39 15.22
CA LEU A 218 4.44 -11.35 14.32
C LEU A 218 3.90 -11.37 12.89
N PRO A 219 2.58 -11.23 12.64
CA PRO A 219 2.07 -11.22 11.27
C PRO A 219 2.73 -10.10 10.47
N PHE A 220 3.37 -10.48 9.37
CA PHE A 220 3.89 -9.50 8.44
C PHE A 220 2.70 -8.79 7.79
N ALA A 221 2.59 -7.49 8.04
CA ALA A 221 1.55 -6.63 7.49
C ALA A 221 1.45 -6.72 5.96
N THR A 222 2.54 -7.08 5.28
CA THR A 222 2.62 -7.25 3.83
C THR A 222 3.57 -8.39 3.46
N SER A 223 3.51 -8.84 2.20
CA SER A 223 4.50 -9.74 1.59
C SER A 223 5.91 -9.11 1.48
N TYR A 224 6.12 -7.89 1.98
CA TYR A 224 7.36 -7.12 1.84
C TYR A 224 8.62 -7.90 2.21
N LEU A 225 8.64 -8.63 3.33
CA LEU A 225 9.85 -9.35 3.73
C LEU A 225 10.14 -10.53 2.81
N CYS A 226 9.11 -11.22 2.33
CA CYS A 226 9.25 -12.24 1.28
C CYS A 226 9.81 -11.59 0.00
N GLU A 227 9.22 -10.47 -0.41
CA GLU A 227 9.59 -9.69 -1.58
C GLU A 227 11.01 -9.10 -1.52
N ALA A 228 11.42 -8.62 -0.35
CA ALA A 228 12.76 -8.10 -0.07
C ALA A 228 13.78 -9.24 -0.12
N GLY A 229 13.45 -10.41 0.45
CA GLY A 229 14.24 -11.63 0.31
C GLY A 229 14.44 -12.02 -1.15
N PHE A 230 13.36 -12.10 -1.94
CA PHE A 230 13.44 -12.38 -3.37
C PHE A 230 14.25 -11.32 -4.15
N SER A 231 14.10 -10.05 -3.79
CA SER A 231 14.83 -8.95 -4.43
C SER A 231 16.33 -9.02 -4.12
N ALA A 232 16.71 -9.35 -2.88
CA ALA A 232 18.09 -9.58 -2.48
C ALA A 232 18.71 -10.76 -3.26
N VAL A 233 17.99 -11.88 -3.37
CA VAL A 233 18.42 -13.05 -4.16
C VAL A 233 18.58 -12.68 -5.63
N THR A 234 17.65 -11.91 -6.20
CA THR A 234 17.72 -11.46 -7.61
C THR A 234 18.90 -10.52 -7.83
N CYS A 235 19.17 -9.60 -6.90
CA CYS A 235 20.33 -8.70 -6.92
C CYS A 235 21.66 -9.47 -6.83
N ILE A 236 21.74 -10.50 -5.98
CA ILE A 236 22.90 -11.40 -5.90
C ILE A 236 23.08 -12.13 -7.24
N ARG A 237 21.99 -12.63 -7.84
CA ARG A 237 22.03 -13.33 -9.13
C ARG A 237 22.48 -12.42 -10.27
N THR A 238 21.94 -11.21 -10.40
CA THR A 238 22.37 -10.26 -11.46
C THR A 238 23.81 -9.79 -11.26
N LYS A 239 24.25 -9.58 -10.02
CA LYS A 239 25.67 -9.29 -9.73
C LYS A 239 26.58 -10.47 -10.05
N ALA A 240 26.18 -11.70 -9.72
CA ALA A 240 26.94 -12.91 -10.06
C ALA A 240 27.03 -13.13 -11.58
N SER A 241 25.94 -12.91 -12.32
CA SER A 241 25.92 -12.99 -13.79
C SER A 241 26.72 -11.87 -14.47
N ALA A 242 26.81 -10.68 -13.86
CA ALA A 242 27.63 -9.58 -14.37
C ALA A 242 29.14 -9.77 -14.11
N VAL A 243 29.51 -10.53 -13.08
CA VAL A 243 30.92 -10.81 -12.71
C VAL A 243 31.47 -12.04 -13.43
N ASN A 244 30.62 -12.92 -13.96
CA ASN A 244 31.07 -14.13 -14.65
C ASN A 244 30.31 -14.38 -15.97
N PRO A 245 30.68 -13.70 -17.07
CA PRO A 245 30.06 -13.91 -18.38
C PRO A 245 30.38 -15.28 -19.02
N ALA A 246 31.22 -16.11 -18.39
CA ALA A 246 31.76 -17.34 -18.99
C ALA A 246 31.26 -18.67 -18.38
N ALA A 247 30.29 -18.66 -17.46
CA ALA A 247 29.78 -19.89 -16.82
C ALA A 247 28.39 -20.34 -17.32
N GLY A 248 27.94 -19.84 -18.47
CA GLY A 248 26.62 -20.14 -19.05
C GLY A 248 26.49 -21.48 -19.79
N ASP A 249 27.59 -22.24 -19.96
CA ASP A 249 27.62 -23.43 -20.83
C ASP A 249 27.92 -24.74 -20.10
N LEU A 250 27.42 -24.95 -18.88
CA LEU A 250 27.63 -26.24 -18.18
C LEU A 250 26.39 -26.95 -17.63
N PHE A 251 25.18 -26.47 -17.91
CA PHE A 251 23.96 -27.22 -17.62
C PHE A 251 22.96 -27.16 -18.78
N ARG A 252 23.36 -27.71 -19.93
CA ARG A 252 22.43 -28.33 -20.89
C ARG A 252 22.68 -29.83 -20.88
N GLY A 253 21.77 -30.54 -20.22
CA GLY A 253 21.59 -31.98 -20.22
C GLY A 253 20.18 -32.25 -19.73
#